data_AF-A0A5E4LN25-F1
#
_entry.id   AF-A0A5E4LN25-F1
#
_cell.length_a   1.000
_cell.length_b   1.000
_cell.length_c   1.000
_cell.angle_alpha   90.00
_cell.angle_beta   90.00
_cell.angle_gamma   90.00
#
_symmetry.space_group_name_H-M   'P 1'
#
loop_
_entity.id
_entity.type
_entity.pdbx_description
1 polymer ?
#
loop_
_entity_poly.entity_id
_entity_poly.type
_entity_poly.pdbx_seq_one_letter_code
_entity_poly.pdbx_strand_id
1 'polypeptide(L)'
;MAEEGEVVFTARYKTWMTVKKLSIDEKTTPQEVAAALASAEATMNRKSYELTGINQAAIEAMAEKLSKGKRKSFVSLSEALTALKPTEIKTELLAACPTPAHLPIAENYLMKCMLDNMGFKTNLDLETLSQVYPEIKVPKPRGNFGKKKKA
;
A
#
# COMPACT_ATOMS: atom_id res chain seq x y z
N MET A 1 7.30 -34.88 -18.15
CA MET A 1 6.62 -33.58 -18.21
C MET A 1 6.99 -32.85 -16.93
N ALA A 2 7.78 -31.78 -17.02
CA ALA A 2 8.00 -30.87 -15.91
C ALA A 2 7.35 -29.54 -16.30
N GLU A 3 6.08 -29.36 -15.94
CA GLU A 3 5.60 -28.01 -15.72
C GLU A 3 6.13 -27.60 -14.36
N GLU A 4 6.92 -26.53 -14.26
CA GLU A 4 6.94 -25.74 -13.03
C GLU A 4 7.50 -24.34 -13.28
N GLY A 5 6.56 -23.40 -13.41
CA GLY A 5 6.84 -21.99 -13.21
C GLY A 5 5.65 -21.04 -13.41
N GLU A 6 5.19 -20.41 -12.32
CA GLU A 6 4.20 -19.31 -12.39
C GLU A 6 4.25 -18.34 -11.20
N VAL A 7 3.85 -17.10 -11.46
CA VAL A 7 3.19 -16.18 -10.54
C VAL A 7 1.96 -15.72 -11.28
N VAL A 8 0.74 -15.79 -10.74
CA VAL A 8 -0.48 -15.27 -11.39
C VAL A 8 -1.34 -14.56 -10.35
N PHE A 9 -1.75 -13.33 -10.61
CA PHE A 9 -2.75 -12.65 -9.79
C PHE A 9 -3.90 -12.19 -10.66
N THR A 10 -5.00 -12.94 -10.73
CA THR A 10 -6.19 -12.56 -11.51
C THR A 10 -7.34 -12.14 -10.58
N ALA A 11 -7.98 -11.01 -10.84
CA ALA A 11 -9.19 -10.53 -10.18
C ALA A 11 -10.20 -10.16 -11.27
N ARG A 12 -11.47 -10.46 -11.03
CA ARG A 12 -12.67 -9.96 -11.74
C ARG A 12 -13.82 -9.85 -10.75
N TYR A 13 -14.22 -8.64 -10.38
CA TYR A 13 -15.37 -8.34 -9.51
C TYR A 13 -16.11 -7.13 -10.09
N LYS A 14 -17.35 -7.31 -10.59
CA LYS A 14 -18.07 -6.28 -11.36
C LYS A 14 -17.17 -5.74 -12.49
N THR A 15 -16.83 -4.45 -12.46
CA THR A 15 -15.92 -3.76 -13.37
C THR A 15 -14.45 -3.88 -12.95
N TRP A 16 -14.16 -4.39 -11.75
CA TRP A 16 -12.80 -4.52 -11.24
C TRP A 16 -12.11 -5.76 -11.79
N MET A 17 -11.14 -5.62 -12.68
CA MET A 17 -10.32 -6.74 -13.14
C MET A 17 -8.84 -6.42 -13.11
N THR A 18 -8.02 -7.38 -12.68
CA THR A 18 -6.56 -7.27 -12.70
C THR A 18 -5.96 -8.64 -12.98
N VAL A 19 -5.04 -8.83 -13.93
CA VAL A 19 -4.22 -10.05 -14.05
C VAL A 19 -2.74 -9.66 -13.93
N LYS A 20 -1.95 -10.26 -13.03
CA LYS A 20 -0.50 -10.04 -12.94
C LYS A 20 0.20 -11.40 -12.98
N LYS A 21 0.60 -11.83 -14.19
CA LYS A 21 1.22 -13.13 -14.44
C LYS A 21 2.71 -12.99 -14.81
N LEU A 22 3.60 -13.65 -14.09
CA LEU A 22 5.00 -13.94 -14.44
C LEU A 22 5.07 -15.44 -14.72
N SER A 23 5.65 -15.85 -15.83
CA SER A 23 6.00 -17.25 -16.05
C SER A 23 7.42 -17.45 -15.55
N ILE A 24 7.63 -18.47 -14.72
CA ILE A 24 8.95 -18.76 -14.16
C ILE A 24 9.65 -19.77 -15.06
N ASP A 25 10.90 -19.51 -15.38
CA ASP A 25 11.81 -20.40 -16.12
C ASP A 25 13.16 -20.48 -15.39
N GLU A 26 14.10 -21.25 -15.93
CA GLU A 26 15.44 -21.43 -15.35
C GLU A 26 16.26 -20.14 -15.22
N LYS A 27 15.87 -19.06 -15.92
CA LYS A 27 16.52 -17.75 -15.90
C LYS A 27 15.85 -16.77 -14.94
N THR A 28 14.65 -17.11 -14.48
CA THR A 28 13.87 -16.25 -13.60
C THR A 28 14.53 -16.21 -12.23
N THR A 29 14.83 -15.00 -11.81
CA THR A 29 15.56 -14.76 -10.57
C THR A 29 14.61 -14.64 -9.37
N PRO A 30 15.06 -14.94 -8.14
CA PRO A 30 14.23 -14.78 -6.94
C PRO A 30 13.70 -13.35 -6.76
N GLN A 31 14.47 -12.34 -7.15
CA GLN A 31 14.09 -10.94 -7.04
C GLN A 31 13.02 -10.52 -8.07
N GLU A 32 12.95 -11.14 -9.25
CA GLU A 32 11.84 -10.96 -10.20
C GLU A 32 10.54 -11.56 -9.65
N VAL A 33 10.62 -12.71 -8.99
CA VAL A 33 9.47 -13.30 -8.29
C VAL A 33 9.02 -12.38 -7.14
N ALA A 34 9.94 -11.85 -6.34
CA ALA A 34 9.64 -10.90 -5.27
C ALA A 34 8.97 -9.62 -5.80
N ALA A 35 9.43 -9.10 -6.94
CA ALA A 35 8.82 -7.94 -7.60
C ALA A 35 7.39 -8.22 -8.08
N ALA A 36 7.14 -9.41 -8.67
CA ALA A 36 5.80 -9.82 -9.07
C ALA A 36 4.84 -9.92 -7.87
N LEU A 37 5.32 -10.44 -6.74
CA LEU A 37 4.55 -10.54 -5.49
C LEU A 37 4.30 -9.17 -4.83
N ALA A 38 5.30 -8.30 -4.78
CA ALA A 38 5.15 -6.92 -4.28
C ALA A 38 4.10 -6.15 -5.10
N SER A 39 4.13 -6.30 -6.43
CA SER A 39 3.09 -5.74 -7.31
C SER A 39 1.71 -6.34 -7.03
N ALA A 40 1.64 -7.67 -6.81
CA ALA A 40 0.42 -8.39 -6.41
C ALA A 40 -0.20 -7.75 -5.16
N GLU A 41 0.59 -7.68 -4.10
CA GLU A 41 0.26 -7.18 -2.76
C GLU A 41 -0.23 -5.74 -2.78
N ALA A 42 0.46 -4.81 -3.44
CA ALA A 42 0.05 -3.41 -3.48
C ALA A 42 -1.38 -3.19 -4.03
N THR A 43 -1.81 -4.00 -5.00
CA THR A 43 -3.19 -3.94 -5.52
C THR A 43 -4.18 -4.61 -4.60
N MET A 44 -3.82 -5.75 -4.00
CA MET A 44 -4.70 -6.43 -3.03
C MET A 44 -4.96 -5.52 -1.84
N ASN A 45 -3.91 -4.92 -1.30
CA ASN A 45 -3.93 -4.07 -0.12
C ASN A 45 -4.79 -2.82 -0.36
N ARG A 46 -4.63 -2.13 -1.50
CA ARG A 46 -5.52 -1.01 -1.84
C ARG A 46 -6.97 -1.47 -2.01
N LYS A 47 -7.19 -2.54 -2.78
CA LYS A 47 -8.55 -2.95 -3.14
C LYS A 47 -9.32 -3.54 -1.97
N SER A 48 -8.65 -4.18 -1.01
CA SER A 48 -9.29 -4.74 0.18
C SER A 48 -9.96 -3.66 1.01
N TYR A 49 -9.30 -2.52 1.26
CA TYR A 49 -9.93 -1.39 1.96
C TYR A 49 -11.03 -0.70 1.16
N GLU A 50 -10.90 -0.58 -0.16
CA GLU A 50 -11.99 -0.10 -1.01
C GLU A 50 -13.27 -0.94 -0.89
N LEU A 51 -13.13 -2.26 -0.73
CA LEU A 51 -14.25 -3.18 -0.66
C LEU A 51 -14.89 -3.29 0.74
N THR A 52 -14.25 -2.75 1.79
CA THR A 52 -14.81 -2.78 3.16
C THR A 52 -15.87 -1.71 3.40
N GLY A 53 -15.97 -0.71 2.51
CA GLY A 53 -16.94 0.38 2.62
C GLY A 53 -16.58 1.46 3.64
N ILE A 54 -15.42 1.38 4.31
CA ILE A 54 -14.95 2.46 5.18
C ILE A 54 -14.72 3.75 4.38
N ASN A 55 -14.95 4.90 5.03
CA ASN A 55 -14.63 6.19 4.44
C ASN A 55 -13.11 6.43 4.48
N GLN A 56 -12.41 5.91 3.49
CA GLN A 56 -10.95 6.01 3.37
C GLN A 56 -10.47 7.46 3.36
N ALA A 57 -11.18 8.37 2.69
CA ALA A 57 -10.80 9.79 2.62
C ALA A 57 -10.82 10.46 3.99
N ALA A 58 -11.79 10.13 4.85
CA ALA A 58 -11.83 10.64 6.22
C ALA A 58 -10.67 10.11 7.07
N ILE A 59 -10.32 8.82 6.91
CA ILE A 59 -9.23 8.18 7.64
C ILE A 59 -7.87 8.70 7.17
N GLU A 60 -7.69 8.90 5.87
CA GLU A 60 -6.47 9.49 5.28
C GLU A 60 -6.25 10.92 5.77
N ALA A 61 -7.31 11.73 5.83
CA ALA A 61 -7.24 13.08 6.38
C ALA A 61 -6.87 13.08 7.88
N MET A 62 -7.36 12.10 8.64
CA MET A 62 -6.95 11.90 10.04
C MET A 62 -5.48 11.51 10.14
N ALA A 63 -5.04 10.54 9.34
CA ALA A 63 -3.65 10.11 9.30
C ALA A 63 -2.70 11.26 8.94
N GLU A 64 -3.07 12.09 7.96
CA GLU A 64 -2.31 13.27 7.57
C GLU A 64 -2.17 14.25 8.74
N LYS A 65 -3.25 14.57 9.46
CA LYS A 65 -3.18 15.44 10.64
C LYS A 65 -2.20 14.92 11.70
N LEU A 66 -2.16 13.60 11.92
CA LEU A 66 -1.34 12.96 12.95
C LEU A 66 0.14 12.83 12.57
N SER A 67 0.41 12.73 11.27
CA SER A 67 1.75 12.55 10.69
C SER A 67 2.34 13.84 10.10
N LYS A 68 1.56 14.93 10.02
CA LYS A 68 1.98 16.19 9.40
C LYS A 68 3.28 16.71 10.00
N GLY A 69 4.25 16.99 9.12
CA GLY A 69 5.55 17.55 9.51
C GLY A 69 6.51 16.55 10.17
N LYS A 70 6.10 15.29 10.38
CA LYS A 70 6.94 14.25 10.96
C LYS A 70 7.76 13.56 9.88
N ARG A 71 9.05 13.34 10.17
CA ARG A 71 9.94 12.58 9.30
C ARG A 71 9.99 11.12 9.74
N LYS A 72 10.53 10.27 8.88
CA LYS A 72 10.79 8.85 9.18
C LYS A 72 11.76 8.72 10.35
N SER A 73 11.24 8.47 11.55
CA SER A 73 12.02 8.08 12.72
C SER A 73 11.12 7.38 13.75
N PHE A 74 11.68 6.44 14.52
CA PHE A 74 10.93 5.76 15.58
C PHE A 74 10.51 6.72 16.71
N VAL A 75 11.29 7.79 16.93
CA VAL A 75 10.96 8.86 17.88
C VAL A 75 9.70 9.58 17.42
N SER A 76 9.67 10.05 16.17
CA SER A 76 8.50 10.73 15.60
C SER A 76 7.26 9.84 15.55
N LEU A 77 7.44 8.53 15.34
CA LEU A 77 6.34 7.57 15.40
C LEU A 77 5.78 7.45 16.82
N SER A 78 6.65 7.30 17.82
CA SER A 78 6.26 7.27 19.24
C SER A 78 5.51 8.55 19.65
N GLU A 79 6.01 9.71 19.22
CA GLU A 79 5.35 11.01 19.43
C GLU A 79 3.97 11.07 18.75
N ALA A 80 3.84 10.52 17.53
CA ALA A 80 2.55 10.43 16.84
C ALA A 80 1.55 9.54 17.58
N LEU A 81 1.99 8.38 18.06
CA LEU A 81 1.15 7.46 18.81
C LEU A 81 0.77 8.01 20.19
N THR A 82 1.66 8.75 20.83
CA THR A 82 1.40 9.35 22.15
C THR A 82 0.47 10.55 22.05
N ALA A 83 0.49 11.29 20.93
CA ALA A 83 -0.44 12.38 20.66
C ALA A 83 -1.87 11.89 20.35
N LEU A 84 -2.06 10.58 20.13
CA LEU A 84 -3.37 9.99 19.92
C LEU A 84 -4.17 10.03 21.22
N LYS A 85 -5.33 10.68 21.18
CA LYS A 85 -6.32 10.58 22.25
C LYS A 85 -7.30 9.46 21.90
N PRO A 86 -7.26 8.30 22.59
CA PRO A 86 -7.97 7.10 22.15
C PRO A 86 -9.48 7.30 21.99
N THR A 87 -10.10 8.08 22.87
CA THR A 87 -11.54 8.36 22.85
C THR A 87 -11.96 9.23 21.66
N GLU A 88 -11.17 10.26 21.32
CA GLU A 88 -11.45 11.16 20.18
C GLU A 88 -11.31 10.38 18.86
N ILE A 89 -10.22 9.62 18.72
CA ILE A 89 -9.95 8.83 17.51
C ILE A 89 -10.99 7.73 17.32
N LYS A 90 -11.36 7.01 18.39
CA LYS A 90 -12.42 5.99 18.29
C LYS A 90 -13.74 6.59 17.80
N THR A 91 -14.08 7.79 18.27
CA THR A 91 -15.30 8.49 17.85
C THR A 91 -15.24 8.88 16.37
N GLU A 92 -14.12 9.46 15.93
CA GLU A 92 -13.93 9.85 14.52
C GLU A 92 -13.85 8.62 13.59
N LEU A 93 -13.22 7.52 14.01
CA LEU A 93 -13.15 6.28 13.24
C LEU A 93 -14.52 5.61 13.13
N LEU A 94 -15.32 5.60 14.20
CA LEU A 94 -16.69 5.09 14.14
C LEU A 94 -17.55 5.90 13.16
N ALA A 95 -17.35 7.21 13.06
CA ALA A 95 -18.03 8.04 12.07
C ALA A 95 -17.60 7.74 10.61
N ALA A 96 -16.39 7.20 10.41
CA ALA A 96 -15.90 6.74 9.12
C ALA A 96 -16.31 5.29 8.78
N CYS A 97 -16.93 4.57 9.71
CA CYS A 97 -17.33 3.17 9.55
C CYS A 97 -18.80 3.04 9.08
N PRO A 98 -19.11 2.09 8.18
CA PRO A 98 -20.50 1.77 7.84
C PRO A 98 -21.29 1.23 9.04
N THR A 99 -20.62 0.43 9.87
CA THR A 99 -21.17 -0.11 11.12
C THR A 99 -20.07 -0.18 12.18
N PRO A 100 -20.40 -0.20 13.48
CA PRO A 100 -19.40 -0.32 14.55
C PRO A 100 -18.47 -1.53 14.43
N ALA A 101 -18.89 -2.60 13.74
CA ALA A 101 -18.08 -3.79 13.52
C ALA A 101 -16.88 -3.55 12.59
N HIS A 102 -16.88 -2.46 11.81
CA HIS A 102 -15.76 -2.11 10.91
C HIS A 102 -14.63 -1.37 11.63
N LEU A 103 -14.79 -1.03 12.93
CA LEU A 103 -13.79 -0.28 13.69
C LEU A 103 -12.38 -0.89 13.59
N PRO A 104 -12.16 -2.22 13.75
CA PRO A 104 -10.82 -2.79 13.63
C PRO A 104 -10.18 -2.59 12.24
N ILE A 105 -11.00 -2.55 11.18
CA ILE A 105 -10.55 -2.32 9.80
C ILE A 105 -10.12 -0.86 9.65
N ALA A 106 -10.91 0.07 10.20
CA ALA A 106 -10.60 1.50 10.18
C ALA A 106 -9.33 1.82 11.00
N GLU A 107 -9.15 1.20 12.17
CA GLU A 107 -7.92 1.32 12.98
C GLU A 107 -6.70 0.80 12.22
N ASN A 108 -6.82 -0.35 11.57
CA ASN A 108 -5.75 -0.92 10.76
C ASN A 108 -5.38 -0.02 9.56
N TYR A 109 -6.39 0.52 8.86
CA TYR A 109 -6.18 1.45 7.76
C TYR A 109 -5.53 2.77 8.23
N LEU A 110 -5.98 3.33 9.36
CA LEU A 110 -5.38 4.52 9.96
C LEU A 110 -3.90 4.32 10.24
N MET A 111 -3.54 3.22 10.90
CA MET A 111 -2.14 2.90 11.22
C MET A 111 -1.30 2.78 9.95
N LYS A 112 -1.82 2.08 8.93
CA LYS A 112 -1.15 1.97 7.63
C LYS A 112 -0.90 3.36 7.02
N CYS A 113 -1.92 4.21 6.92
CA CYS A 113 -1.80 5.55 6.37
C CYS A 113 -0.81 6.43 7.16
N MET A 114 -0.80 6.34 8.49
CA MET A 114 0.15 7.08 9.33
C MET A 114 1.59 6.65 9.04
N LEU A 115 1.85 5.35 8.97
CA LEU A 115 3.17 4.81 8.67
C LEU A 115 3.64 5.20 7.27
N ASP A 116 2.77 5.07 6.27
CA ASP A 116 3.05 5.46 4.88
C ASP A 116 3.39 6.96 4.77
N ASN A 117 2.59 7.84 5.38
CA ASN A 117 2.82 9.28 5.39
C ASN A 117 4.17 9.68 6.03
N MET A 118 4.60 8.92 7.04
CA MET A 118 5.88 9.12 7.70
C MET A 118 7.07 8.49 6.95
N GLY A 119 6.82 7.78 5.84
CA GLY A 119 7.84 7.12 5.02
C GLY A 119 8.28 5.74 5.54
N PHE A 120 7.53 5.15 6.46
CA PHE A 120 7.68 3.74 6.80
C PHE A 120 6.98 2.90 5.74
N LYS A 121 7.73 2.01 5.09
CA LYS A 121 7.16 1.04 4.16
C LYS A 121 6.67 -0.14 4.99
N THR A 122 5.35 -0.33 5.07
CA THR A 122 4.75 -1.46 5.81
C THR A 122 4.82 -2.77 5.04
N ASN A 123 5.05 -2.67 3.73
CA ASN A 123 5.10 -3.78 2.80
C ASN A 123 6.30 -3.63 1.88
N LEU A 124 6.77 -4.75 1.33
CA LEU A 124 7.80 -4.74 0.31
C LEU A 124 7.22 -4.15 -0.97
N ASP A 125 7.80 -3.04 -1.44
CA ASP A 125 7.41 -2.42 -2.70
C ASP A 125 8.52 -2.49 -3.75
N LEU A 126 8.15 -2.21 -5.00
CA LEU A 126 9.08 -2.22 -6.14
C LEU A 126 10.20 -1.19 -5.99
N GLU A 127 9.95 -0.09 -5.28
CA GLU A 127 10.95 0.94 -5.01
C GLU A 127 12.06 0.40 -4.11
N THR A 128 11.69 -0.21 -2.97
CA THR A 128 12.63 -0.83 -2.03
C THR A 128 13.40 -1.96 -2.71
N LEU A 129 12.72 -2.79 -3.51
CA LEU A 129 13.38 -3.84 -4.30
C LEU A 129 14.38 -3.27 -5.30
N SER A 130 14.04 -2.19 -6.01
CA SER A 130 14.94 -1.58 -7.01
C SER A 130 16.18 -0.91 -6.41
N GLN A 131 16.15 -0.54 -5.13
CA GLN A 131 17.32 -0.01 -4.42
C GLN A 131 18.34 -1.12 -4.13
N VAL A 132 17.88 -2.35 -3.90
CA VAL A 132 18.72 -3.52 -3.59
C VAL A 132 19.11 -4.28 -4.85
N TYR A 133 18.21 -4.37 -5.83
CA TYR A 133 18.35 -5.10 -7.07
C TYR A 133 18.08 -4.16 -8.27
N PRO A 134 19.06 -3.32 -8.68
CA PRO A 134 18.88 -2.34 -9.74
C PRO A 134 18.54 -2.95 -11.11
N GLU A 135 18.82 -4.24 -11.30
CA GLU A 135 18.52 -5.02 -12.49
C GLU A 135 17.03 -5.33 -12.66
N ILE A 136 16.22 -5.21 -11.60
CA ILE A 136 14.76 -5.33 -11.70
C ILE A 136 14.24 -4.18 -12.55
N LYS A 137 13.84 -4.49 -13.78
CA LYS A 137 13.18 -3.54 -14.68
C LYS A 137 11.80 -3.18 -14.13
N VAL A 138 11.71 -2.17 -13.27
CA VAL A 138 10.43 -1.58 -12.88
C VAL A 138 9.78 -0.99 -14.13
N PRO A 139 8.63 -1.51 -14.60
CA PRO A 139 7.94 -0.94 -15.74
C PRO A 139 7.58 0.50 -15.37
N LYS A 140 8.15 1.48 -16.10
CA LYS A 140 7.76 2.88 -15.88
C LYS A 140 6.24 2.99 -16.03
N PRO A 141 5.55 3.72 -15.13
CA PRO A 141 4.11 3.93 -15.26
C PRO A 141 3.80 4.37 -16.69
N ARG A 142 2.83 3.71 -17.35
CA ARG A 142 2.35 4.15 -18.67
C ARG A 142 1.64 5.50 -18.49
N GLY A 143 2.39 6.57 -18.62
CA GLY A 143 1.95 7.94 -18.43
C GLY A 143 3.14 8.88 -18.60
N ASN A 144 2.96 9.93 -19.41
CA ASN A 144 4.01 10.85 -19.76
C ASN A 144 4.43 11.69 -18.53
N PHE A 145 5.44 11.24 -17.78
CA PHE A 145 6.18 12.11 -16.86
C PHE A 145 7.05 13.16 -17.59
N GLY A 146 6.81 13.37 -18.90
CA GLY A 146 7.19 14.56 -19.64
C GLY A 146 6.27 15.74 -19.32
N LYS A 147 6.47 16.39 -18.17
CA LYS A 147 6.39 17.85 -18.12
C LYS A 147 7.78 18.36 -17.80
N LYS A 148 8.62 18.49 -18.84
CA LYS A 148 9.63 19.55 -18.84
C LYS A 148 8.90 20.82 -18.45
N LYS A 149 9.27 21.44 -17.33
CA LYS A 149 8.94 22.86 -17.10
C LYS A 149 9.43 23.58 -18.36
N LYS A 150 8.51 24.18 -19.11
CA LYS A 150 8.92 25.20 -20.08
C LYS A 150 9.58 26.30 -19.24
N ALA A 151 10.87 26.47 -19.45
CA ALA A 151 11.56 27.72 -19.15
C ALA A 151 11.00 28.80 -20.09
#